data_AF-A0A2K1KEY1-F1
#
_entry.id   AF-A0A2K1KEY1-F1
#
_cell.length_a   1.000
_cell.length_b   1.000
_cell.length_c   1.000
_cell.angle_alpha   90.00
_cell.angle_beta   90.00
_cell.angle_gamma   90.00
#
_symmetry.space_group_name_H-M   'P 1'
#
loop_
_entity.id
_entity.type
_entity.pdbx_description
1 polymer ?
#
loop_
_entity_poly.entity_id
_entity_poly.type
_entity_poly.pdbx_seq_one_letter_code
_entity_poly.pdbx_strand_id
1 'polypeptide(L)' 'MTLSLRSCSSLITLPNELKNLSSLKEIDLSSCLRLTSLPNELATLSSLKELDLKDLSSLKSLTSLPNNLIDLSLLITLLL' A
#
# COMPACT_ATOMS: atom_id res chain seq x y z
N MET A 1 4.91 -7.01 11.87
CA MET A 1 5.99 -7.05 10.88
C MET A 1 5.73 -5.92 9.91
N THR A 2 6.78 -5.21 9.55
CA THR A 2 6.69 -3.99 8.74
C THR A 2 7.48 -4.21 7.46
N LEU A 3 6.88 -3.91 6.31
CA LEU A 3 7.54 -3.88 5.02
C LEU A 3 7.69 -2.41 4.60
N SER A 4 8.90 -1.87 4.66
CA SER A 4 9.17 -0.52 4.16
C SER A 4 9.83 -0.59 2.78
N LEU A 5 9.18 0.05 1.82
CA LEU A 5 9.64 0.29 0.46
C LEU A 5 9.73 1.79 0.18
N ARG A 6 9.87 2.59 1.25
CA ARG A 6 9.93 4.05 1.18
C ARG A 6 10.94 4.54 0.14
N SER A 7 10.53 5.54 -0.64
CA SER A 7 11.34 6.16 -1.71
C SER A 7 11.77 5.19 -2.81
N CYS A 8 11.11 4.04 -2.96
CA CYS A 8 11.36 3.13 -4.07
C CYS A 8 10.80 3.74 -5.38
N SER A 9 11.61 4.59 -6.01
CA SER A 9 11.21 5.38 -7.17
C SER A 9 10.89 4.55 -8.42
N SER A 10 11.29 3.29 -8.47
CA SER A 10 11.04 2.37 -9.60
C SER A 10 9.84 1.44 -9.37
N LEU A 11 9.24 1.45 -8.19
CA LEU A 11 8.11 0.58 -7.86
C LEU A 11 6.86 1.05 -8.61
N ILE A 12 6.28 0.17 -9.44
CA ILE A 12 5.04 0.45 -10.20
C ILE A 12 3.83 -0.16 -9.50
N THR A 13 3.98 -1.36 -8.95
CA THR A 13 2.96 -2.08 -8.17
C THR A 13 3.63 -3.07 -7.23
N LEU A 14 2.85 -3.64 -6.31
CA LEU A 14 3.30 -4.71 -5.42
C LEU A 14 2.94 -6.10 -6.00
N PRO A 15 3.75 -7.13 -5.71
CA PRO A 15 3.45 -8.50 -6.14
C PRO A 15 2.29 -9.11 -5.36
N ASN A 16 1.51 -9.99 -6.01
CA ASN A 16 0.36 -10.67 -5.39
C ASN A 16 0.79 -11.66 -4.29
N GLU A 17 2.05 -12.11 -4.33
CA GLU A 17 2.67 -13.00 -3.35
C GLU A 17 2.76 -12.39 -1.95
N LEU A 18 2.57 -11.07 -1.80
CA LEU A 18 2.48 -10.44 -0.49
C LEU A 18 1.42 -11.07 0.40
N LYS A 19 0.33 -11.62 -0.15
CA LYS A 19 -0.70 -12.34 0.61
C LYS A 19 -0.15 -13.48 1.48
N ASN A 20 0.99 -14.03 1.11
CA ASN A 20 1.64 -15.12 1.87
C ASN A 20 2.30 -14.59 3.15
N LEU A 21 2.46 -13.27 3.30
CA LEU A 21 3.00 -12.62 4.48
C LEU A 21 1.89 -12.38 5.52
N SER A 22 1.31 -13.47 6.05
CA SER A 22 0.16 -13.43 6.96
C SER A 22 0.38 -12.63 8.26
N SER A 23 1.64 -12.39 8.64
CA SER A 23 2.03 -11.61 9.83
C SER A 23 2.35 -10.14 9.54
N LEU A 24 2.21 -9.72 8.28
CA LEU A 24 2.46 -8.35 7.86
C LEU A 24 1.40 -7.43 8.48
N LYS A 25 1.86 -6.41 9.19
CA LYS A 25 1.03 -5.46 9.94
C LYS A 25 1.10 -4.06 9.35
N GLU A 26 2.22 -3.70 8.75
CA GLU A 26 2.47 -2.36 8.23
C GLU A 26 3.17 -2.47 6.88
N ILE A 27 2.74 -1.63 5.92
CA ILE A 27 3.42 -1.44 4.64
C ILE A 27 3.66 0.06 4.47
N ASP A 28 4.91 0.46 4.27
CA ASP A 28 5.28 1.84 3.99
C ASP A 28 5.74 1.97 2.53
N LEU A 29 4.91 2.62 1.71
CA LEU A 29 5.19 2.94 0.30
C LEU A 29 5.40 4.44 0.09
N SER A 30 5.68 5.19 1.16
CA SER A 30 5.84 6.64 1.06
C SER A 30 6.92 7.01 0.04
N SER A 31 6.71 8.10 -0.71
CA SER A 31 7.64 8.59 -1.74
C SER A 31 7.94 7.61 -2.89
N CYS A 32 7.13 6.57 -3.12
CA CYS A 32 7.23 5.70 -4.30
C CYS A 32 6.60 6.35 -5.55
N LEU A 33 7.32 7.30 -6.16
CA LEU A 33 6.75 8.24 -7.15
C LEU A 33 6.14 7.59 -8.40
N ARG A 34 6.55 6.36 -8.76
CA ARG A 34 6.06 5.61 -9.92
C ARG A 34 4.96 4.58 -9.59
N LEU A 35 4.53 4.48 -8.33
CA LEU A 35 3.51 3.52 -7.91
C LEU A 35 2.16 3.91 -8.50
N THR A 36 1.58 3.06 -9.35
CA THR A 36 0.33 3.35 -10.05
C THR A 36 -0.87 2.54 -9.62
N SER A 37 -0.66 1.38 -9.01
CA SER A 37 -1.70 0.49 -8.53
C SER A 37 -1.23 -0.38 -7.37
N LEU A 38 -2.21 -0.92 -6.64
CA LEU A 38 -2.00 -1.93 -5.59
C LEU A 38 -2.76 -3.22 -5.94
N PRO A 39 -2.22 -4.40 -5.63
CA PRO A 39 -2.87 -5.67 -5.93
C PRO A 39 -4.09 -5.90 -5.03
N ASN A 40 -5.13 -6.55 -5.55
CA ASN A 40 -6.36 -6.84 -4.81
C ASN A 40 -6.10 -7.75 -3.60
N GLU A 41 -5.06 -8.56 -3.69
CA GLU A 41 -4.58 -9.47 -2.68
C GLU A 41 -4.17 -8.77 -1.37
N LEU A 42 -3.89 -7.46 -1.37
CA LEU A 42 -3.70 -6.72 -0.11
C LEU A 42 -4.90 -6.82 0.82
N ALA A 43 -6.12 -6.91 0.27
CA ALA A 43 -7.33 -7.08 1.07
C ALA A 43 -7.41 -8.45 1.77
N THR A 44 -6.55 -9.40 1.40
CA THR A 44 -6.46 -10.72 2.05
C THR A 44 -5.50 -10.74 3.24
N LEU A 45 -4.73 -9.67 3.45
CA LEU A 45 -3.80 -9.53 4.57
C LEU A 45 -4.57 -9.20 5.86
N SER A 46 -5.10 -10.23 6.50
CA SER A 46 -5.91 -10.10 7.73
C SER A 46 -5.21 -9.44 8.91
N SER A 47 -3.87 -9.47 8.94
CA SER A 47 -3.07 -8.82 9.99
C SER A 47 -2.66 -7.38 9.67
N LEU A 48 -2.93 -6.89 8.45
CA LEU A 48 -2.52 -5.56 8.02
C LEU A 48 -3.33 -4.50 8.78
N LYS A 49 -2.61 -3.56 9.38
CA LYS A 49 -3.14 -2.46 10.19
C LYS A 49 -2.85 -1.10 9.58
N GLU A 50 -1.72 -0.97 8.88
CA GLU A 50 -1.26 0.31 8.34
C GLU A 50 -0.73 0.15 6.91
N LEU A 51 -1.08 1.13 6.07
CA LEU A 51 -0.57 1.29 4.72
C LEU A 51 -0.24 2.77 4.51
N ASP A 52 1.05 3.12 4.49
CA ASP A 52 1.51 4.49 4.24
C ASP A 52 1.70 4.72 2.73
N LEU A 53 1.01 5.73 2.20
CA LEU A 53 1.04 6.17 0.80
C LEU A 53 1.40 7.66 0.68
N LYS A 54 2.10 8.24 1.67
CA LYS A 54 2.48 9.66 1.67
C LYS A 54 3.45 9.99 0.53
N ASP A 55 3.49 11.27 0.15
CA ASP A 55 4.49 11.82 -0.75
C ASP A 55 4.64 11.10 -2.10
N LEU A 56 3.59 10.47 -2.63
CA LEU A 56 3.57 9.90 -3.99
C LEU A 56 3.59 10.98 -5.09
N SER A 57 4.18 12.14 -4.83
CA SER A 57 4.28 13.32 -5.71
C SER A 57 2.94 13.88 -6.19
N SER A 58 1.91 13.92 -5.33
CA SER A 58 0.60 14.54 -5.58
C SER A 58 -0.44 13.61 -6.22
N LEU A 59 -0.76 12.45 -5.64
CA LEU A 59 -1.93 11.58 -5.94
C LEU A 59 -2.18 11.15 -7.41
N LYS A 60 -1.43 11.67 -8.39
CA LYS A 60 -1.61 11.43 -9.83
C LYS A 60 -1.19 10.03 -10.23
N SER A 61 -0.23 9.46 -9.49
CA SER A 61 0.31 8.15 -9.84
C SER A 61 -0.69 7.05 -9.52
N LEU A 62 -1.30 7.05 -8.32
CA LEU A 62 -2.20 5.99 -7.90
C LEU A 62 -3.60 6.17 -8.50
N THR A 63 -3.95 5.32 -9.45
CA THR A 63 -5.21 5.41 -10.19
C THR A 63 -6.28 4.40 -9.72
N SER A 64 -5.90 3.47 -8.84
CA SER A 64 -6.82 2.47 -8.30
C SER A 64 -6.43 2.02 -6.88
N LEU A 65 -7.44 1.73 -6.08
CA LEU A 65 -7.35 1.05 -4.79
C LEU A 65 -8.17 -0.24 -4.84
N PRO A 66 -7.75 -1.32 -4.16
CA PRO A 66 -8.54 -2.54 -4.06
C PRO A 66 -9.90 -2.32 -3.40
N ASN A 67 -10.95 -2.82 -4.04
CA ASN A 67 -12.36 -2.60 -3.67
C ASN A 67 -12.73 -3.04 -2.24
N ASN A 68 -11.94 -3.92 -1.63
CA ASN A 68 -12.20 -4.51 -0.31
C ASN A 68 -11.37 -3.87 0.83
N LEU A 69 -10.61 -2.81 0.56
CA LEU A 69 -9.91 -2.06 1.61
C LEU A 69 -10.84 -1.08 2.37
N ILE A 70 -12.14 -1.06 2.06
CA ILE A 70 -13.14 -0.15 2.63
C ILE A 70 -13.47 -0.50 4.10
N ASP A 71 -13.25 -1.75 4.53
CA ASP A 71 -13.62 -2.25 5.87
C ASP A 71 -12.45 -2.31 6.86
N LEU A 72 -11.23 -2.13 6.37
CA LEU A 72 -10.14 -1.85 7.28
C LEU A 72 -10.30 -0.39 7.71
N SER A 73 -10.29 -0.15 9.01
CA SER A 73 -9.95 1.14 9.62
C SER A 73 -8.48 1.49 9.33
N LEU A 74 -8.09 1.35 8.06
CA LEU A 74 -6.88 1.89 7.51
C LEU A 74 -6.96 3.37 7.88
N LEU A 75 -6.12 3.77 8.82
CA LEU A 75 -5.32 4.97 8.62
C LEU A 75 -4.56 4.74 7.31
N ILE A 76 -5.28 4.73 6.18
CA ILE A 76 -4.81 5.46 5.05
C ILE A 76 -4.60 6.82 5.70
N THR A 77 -3.35 7.21 5.92
CA THR A 77 -3.06 8.61 6.22
C THR A 77 -3.26 9.36 4.90
N LEU A 78 -4.48 9.24 4.37
CA LEU A 78 -5.22 10.07 3.44
C LEU A 78 -6.00 10.95 4.42
N LEU A 79 -5.70 12.20 4.65
CA LEU A 79 -5.44 13.25 3.68
C LEU A 79 -4.66 14.35 4.41
N LEU A 80 -3.79 15.03 3.65
CA LEU A 80 -2.90 16.17 3.98
C LEU A 80 -1.43 15.82 4.21
#